data_AF-A0A642UU29-F1
#
_entry.id   AF-A0A642UU29-F1
#
_cell.length_a   1.000
_cell.length_b   1.000
_cell.length_c   1.000
_cell.angle_alpha   90.00
_cell.angle_beta   90.00
_cell.angle_gamma   90.00
#
_symmetry.space_group_name_H-M   'P 1'
#
loop_
_entity.id
_entity.type
_entity.pdbx_description
1 polymer ?
#
loop_
_entity_poly.entity_id
_entity_poly.type
_entity_poly.pdbx_seq_one_letter_code
_entity_poly.pdbx_strand_id
1 'polypeptide(L)'
;MIGPSGFSQGGTSQLVCLQLLTGVGGAFSLVGSRVASQASVPHDNLAIAVSLLSLFRTLGSVIGSTAATQIWTYQMPRLLRIYLPEHVTDNQIMNLFHDETYFRYYNMEGKIRQGAIIASSKAMWYLFTPALAICFIPLICACFQTNFFLGDTQNAVDVAAIAEKEQHPDKRSWKYRFFGLGAT
;
A
#
# COMPACT_ATOMS: atom_id res chain seq x y z
N MET A 1 -13.92 19.87 -16.29
CA MET A 1 -14.19 20.34 -17.67
C MET A 1 -13.09 19.78 -18.58
N ILE A 2 -13.41 19.28 -19.80
CA ILE A 2 -12.43 18.69 -20.76
C ILE A 2 -11.80 19.84 -21.54
N GLY A 3 -10.47 19.93 -21.54
CA GLY A 3 -9.74 20.90 -22.35
C GLY A 3 -9.60 20.45 -23.82
N PRO A 4 -9.24 21.35 -24.75
CA PRO A 4 -9.25 21.12 -26.20
C PRO A 4 -8.25 20.09 -26.74
N SER A 5 -7.53 19.36 -25.88
CA SER A 5 -6.37 18.52 -26.21
C SER A 5 -6.58 17.02 -25.94
N GLY A 6 -7.81 16.50 -26.12
CA GLY A 6 -8.05 15.05 -26.27
C GLY A 6 -7.91 14.17 -25.02
N PHE A 7 -7.54 14.71 -23.85
CA PHE A 7 -7.60 13.95 -22.60
C PHE A 7 -8.91 14.24 -21.86
N SER A 8 -9.79 13.24 -21.84
CA SER A 8 -11.07 13.23 -21.12
C SER A 8 -10.85 13.56 -19.64
N GLN A 9 -11.74 14.37 -19.08
CA GLN A 9 -12.00 14.43 -17.63
C GLN A 9 -12.12 12.99 -17.15
N GLY A 10 -11.39 12.66 -16.08
CA GLY A 10 -11.27 11.28 -15.62
C GLY A 10 -12.63 10.63 -15.48
N GLY A 11 -12.97 9.74 -16.41
CA GLY A 11 -14.21 8.99 -16.35
C GLY A 11 -14.20 8.14 -15.09
N THR A 12 -15.36 7.88 -14.50
CA THR A 12 -15.49 6.99 -13.34
C THR A 12 -14.72 5.67 -13.54
N SER A 13 -14.65 5.19 -14.77
CA SER A 13 -13.83 4.03 -15.18
C SER A 13 -12.34 4.17 -14.87
N GLN A 14 -11.72 5.32 -15.14
CA GLN A 14 -10.30 5.54 -14.86
C GLN A 14 -10.02 5.57 -13.36
N LEU A 15 -10.91 6.19 -12.58
CA LEU A 15 -10.80 6.20 -11.12
C LEU A 15 -10.94 4.78 -10.55
N VAL A 16 -11.90 4.00 -11.07
CA VAL A 16 -12.09 2.59 -10.71
C VAL A 16 -10.85 1.77 -11.07
N CYS A 17 -10.32 1.89 -12.28
CA CYS A 17 -9.10 1.19 -12.70
C CYS A 17 -7.90 1.54 -11.80
N LEU A 18 -7.73 2.81 -11.43
CA LEU A 18 -6.66 3.25 -10.53
C LEU A 18 -6.83 2.68 -9.11
N GLN A 19 -8.06 2.69 -8.60
CA GLN A 19 -8.38 2.14 -7.27
C GLN A 19 -8.17 0.62 -7.23
N LEU A 20 -8.53 -0.08 -8.31
CA LEU A 20 -8.27 -1.51 -8.45
C LEU A 20 -6.77 -1.80 -8.48
N LEU A 21 -6.00 -1.05 -9.27
CA LEU A 21 -4.55 -1.26 -9.39
C LEU A 21 -3.83 -1.06 -8.04
N THR A 22 -4.16 0.03 -7.35
CA THR A 22 -3.59 0.32 -6.01
C THR A 22 -4.05 -0.70 -4.97
N GLY A 23 -5.31 -1.13 -5.01
CA GLY A 23 -5.85 -2.18 -4.16
C GLY A 23 -5.15 -3.52 -4.36
N VAL A 24 -4.97 -3.94 -5.61
CA VAL A 24 -4.29 -5.20 -5.96
C VAL A 24 -2.81 -5.18 -5.53
N GLY A 25 -2.09 -4.09 -5.80
CA GLY A 25 -0.69 -3.96 -5.38
C GLY A 25 -0.51 -4.01 -3.86
N GLY A 26 -1.40 -3.35 -3.13
CA GLY A 26 -1.43 -3.43 -1.66
C GLY A 26 -1.75 -4.83 -1.14
N ALA A 27 -2.76 -5.49 -1.72
CA ALA A 27 -3.17 -6.83 -1.33
C ALA A 27 -2.06 -7.87 -1.57
N PHE A 28 -1.41 -7.84 -2.73
CA PHE A 28 -0.33 -8.77 -3.07
C PHE A 28 0.85 -8.67 -2.09
N SER A 29 1.28 -7.44 -1.79
CA SER A 29 2.39 -7.19 -0.84
C SER A 29 2.07 -7.71 0.57
N LEU A 30 0.83 -7.54 1.02
CA LEU A 30 0.37 -8.00 2.33
C LEU A 30 0.27 -9.52 2.42
N VAL A 31 -0.31 -10.16 1.40
CA VAL A 31 -0.44 -11.62 1.37
C VAL A 31 0.93 -12.27 1.26
N GLY A 32 1.81 -11.76 0.39
CA GLY A 32 3.19 -12.25 0.26
C GLY A 32 3.95 -12.16 1.58
N SER A 33 3.87 -11.02 2.27
CA SER A 33 4.52 -10.84 3.58
C SER A 33 3.99 -11.81 4.63
N ARG A 34 2.67 -12.03 4.67
CA ARG A 34 2.04 -12.97 5.62
C ARG A 34 2.49 -14.41 5.34
N VAL A 35 2.46 -14.85 4.09
CA VAL A 35 2.88 -16.22 3.72
C VAL A 35 4.37 -16.41 4.00
N ALA A 36 5.22 -15.43 3.67
CA ALA A 36 6.64 -15.47 4.00
C ALA A 36 6.90 -15.59 5.51
N SER A 37 6.16 -14.84 6.34
CA SER A 37 6.26 -14.97 7.80
C SER A 37 5.79 -16.33 8.32
N GLN A 38 4.71 -16.88 7.76
CA GLN A 38 4.21 -18.22 8.14
C GLN A 38 5.18 -19.34 7.73
N ALA A 39 5.89 -19.17 6.61
CA ALA A 39 6.88 -20.13 6.13
C ALA A 39 8.18 -20.16 6.94
N SER A 40 8.53 -19.05 7.60
CA SER A 40 9.85 -18.85 8.23
C SER A 40 9.86 -19.15 9.73
N VAL A 41 8.72 -19.41 10.35
CA VAL A 41 8.57 -19.46 11.81
C VAL A 41 7.81 -20.73 12.22
N PRO A 42 8.26 -21.47 13.26
CA PRO A 42 7.52 -22.62 13.79
C PRO A 42 6.06 -22.28 14.14
N HIS A 43 5.15 -23.27 14.01
CA HIS A 43 3.71 -23.06 14.23
C HIS A 43 3.39 -22.42 15.61
N ASP A 44 4.16 -22.76 16.64
CA ASP A 44 4.00 -22.22 17.99
C ASP A 44 4.25 -20.70 18.09
N ASN A 45 5.11 -20.15 17.22
CA ASN A 45 5.53 -18.75 17.25
C ASN A 45 4.88 -17.89 16.15
N LEU A 46 3.98 -18.46 15.35
CA LEU A 46 3.33 -17.80 14.21
C LEU A 46 2.51 -16.58 14.66
N ALA A 47 1.82 -16.67 15.80
CA ALA A 47 1.03 -15.57 16.34
C ALA A 47 1.88 -14.32 16.66
N ILE A 48 3.10 -14.53 17.18
CA ILE A 48 4.05 -13.45 17.51
C ILE A 48 4.59 -12.82 16.23
N ALA A 49 4.90 -13.63 15.21
CA ALA A 49 5.36 -13.11 13.92
C ALA A 49 4.28 -12.25 13.22
N VAL A 50 3.02 -12.69 13.23
CA VAL A 50 1.91 -11.96 12.60
C VAL A 50 1.56 -10.67 13.36
N SER A 51 1.66 -10.68 14.69
CA SER A 51 1.43 -9.46 15.48
C SER A 51 2.49 -8.40 15.21
N LEU A 52 3.76 -8.80 15.10
CA LEU A 52 4.86 -7.90 14.73
C LEU A 52 4.70 -7.32 13.32
N LEU A 53 4.31 -8.15 12.33
CA LEU A 53 4.00 -7.67 10.98
C LEU A 53 2.86 -6.63 10.99
N SER A 54 1.83 -6.87 11.80
CA SER A 54 0.70 -5.95 11.94
C SER A 54 1.10 -4.63 12.60
N LEU A 55 2.02 -4.67 13.56
CA LEU A 55 2.60 -3.48 14.19
C LEU A 55 3.35 -2.63 13.16
N PHE A 56 4.25 -3.23 12.39
CA PHE A 56 5.00 -2.51 11.36
C PHE A 56 4.08 -1.87 10.31
N ARG A 57 3.02 -2.58 9.89
CA ARG A 57 2.00 -2.03 8.99
C ARG A 57 1.34 -0.78 9.58
N THR A 58 0.96 -0.85 10.84
CA THR A 58 0.29 0.27 11.53
C THR A 58 1.22 1.47 11.64
N LEU A 59 2.48 1.24 12.02
CA LEU A 59 3.51 2.28 12.08
C LEU A 59 3.72 2.95 10.73
N GLY A 60 3.90 2.18 9.66
CA GLY A 60 4.04 2.72 8.30
C GLY A 60 2.84 3.57 7.88
N SER A 61 1.63 3.14 8.22
CA SER A 61 0.39 3.88 7.93
C SER A 61 0.34 5.23 8.65
N VAL A 62 0.71 5.28 9.93
CA VAL A 62 0.69 6.52 10.72
C VAL A 62 1.77 7.49 10.23
N ILE A 63 3.00 7.01 9.99
CA ILE A 63 4.10 7.86 9.51
C ILE A 63 3.76 8.44 8.13
N GLY A 64 3.23 7.62 7.22
CA GLY A 64 2.85 8.05 5.88
C GLY A 64 1.74 9.11 5.90
N SER A 65 0.69 8.91 6.69
CA SER A 65 -0.43 9.85 6.78
C SER A 65 -0.02 11.17 7.45
N THR A 66 0.82 11.13 8.49
CA THR A 66 1.35 12.34 9.13
C THR A 66 2.23 13.15 8.18
N ALA A 67 3.15 12.50 7.46
CA ALA A 67 4.01 13.18 6.49
C ALA A 67 3.19 13.82 5.36
N ALA A 68 2.20 13.09 4.82
CA ALA A 68 1.31 13.60 3.78
C ALA A 68 0.50 14.82 4.27
N THR A 69 -0.04 14.74 5.50
CA THR A 69 -0.81 15.85 6.11
C THR A 69 0.05 17.09 6.30
N GLN A 70 1.29 16.93 6.76
CA GLN A 70 2.20 18.06 6.95
C GLN A 70 2.55 18.74 5.62
N ILE A 71 2.87 17.95 4.59
CA ILE A 71 3.17 18.49 3.25
C ILE A 71 1.95 19.22 2.67
N TRP A 72 0.76 18.62 2.80
CA TRP A 72 -0.49 19.23 2.33
C TRP A 72 -0.75 20.57 3.02
N THR A 73 -0.68 20.61 4.34
CA THR A 73 -0.98 21.80 5.15
C THR A 73 0.00 22.93 4.86
N TYR A 74 1.26 22.61 4.54
CA TYR A 74 2.26 23.60 4.16
C TYR A 74 2.12 24.08 2.70
N GLN A 75 1.89 23.18 1.75
CA GLN A 75 1.89 23.50 0.32
C GLN A 75 0.56 24.06 -0.18
N MET A 76 -0.56 23.53 0.31
CA MET A 76 -1.88 23.83 -0.25
C MET A 76 -2.25 25.32 -0.12
N PRO A 77 -2.11 26.00 1.03
CA PRO A 77 -2.42 27.42 1.14
C PRO A 77 -1.48 28.30 0.29
N ARG A 78 -0.21 27.90 0.17
CA ARG A 78 0.79 28.61 -0.64
C ARG A 78 0.44 28.55 -2.13
N LEU A 79 0.05 27.38 -2.62
CA LEU A 79 -0.38 27.20 -4.01
C LEU A 79 -1.71 27.91 -4.25
N LEU A 80 -2.62 27.90 -3.28
CA LEU A 80 -3.90 28.61 -3.38
C LEU A 80 -3.66 30.12 -3.55
N ARG A 81 -2.70 30.72 -2.84
CA ARG A 81 -2.31 32.12 -3.03
C ARG A 81 -1.72 32.44 -4.42
N ILE A 82 -1.06 31.49 -5.06
CA ILE A 82 -0.44 31.66 -6.39
C ILE A 82 -1.49 31.56 -7.50
N TYR A 83 -2.44 30.62 -7.39
CA TYR A 83 -3.40 30.32 -8.44
C TYR A 83 -4.75 31.01 -8.26
N LEU A 84 -5.03 31.61 -7.09
CA LEU A 84 -6.19 32.48 -6.93
C LEU A 84 -5.89 33.90 -7.39
N PRO A 85 -6.89 34.58 -7.94
CA PRO A 85 -6.75 35.97 -8.37
C PRO A 85 -6.51 36.91 -7.17
N GLU A 86 -5.74 37.99 -7.39
CA GLU A 86 -5.24 38.91 -6.34
C GLU A 86 -6.32 39.59 -5.48
N HIS A 87 -7.59 39.57 -5.91
CA HIS A 87 -8.70 40.12 -5.14
C HIS A 87 -9.14 39.25 -3.96
N VAL A 88 -8.61 38.03 -3.82
CA VAL A 88 -8.95 37.13 -2.72
C VAL A 88 -8.04 37.39 -1.54
N THR A 89 -8.63 37.78 -0.41
CA THR A 89 -7.90 38.04 0.84
C THR A 89 -7.36 36.76 1.46
N ASP A 90 -6.22 36.83 2.15
CA ASP A 90 -5.62 35.70 2.88
C ASP A 90 -6.61 34.98 3.84
N ASN A 91 -7.56 35.71 4.43
CA ASN A 91 -8.63 35.13 5.26
C ASN A 91 -9.59 34.23 4.46
N GLN A 92 -9.91 34.59 3.22
CA GLN A 92 -10.76 33.76 2.34
C GLN A 92 -10.01 32.50 1.90
N ILE A 93 -8.70 32.60 1.67
CA ILE A 93 -7.83 31.46 1.35
C ILE A 93 -7.85 30.44 2.51
N MET A 94 -7.74 30.89 3.77
CA MET A 94 -7.82 29.99 4.92
C MET A 94 -9.21 29.38 5.10
N ASN A 95 -10.28 30.16 4.91
CA ASN A 95 -11.64 29.59 4.97
C ASN A 95 -11.86 28.52 3.89
N LEU A 96 -11.32 28.73 2.68
CA LEU A 96 -11.36 27.73 1.60
C LEU A 96 -10.51 26.47 1.91
N PHE A 97 -9.44 26.60 2.69
CA PHE A 97 -8.62 25.48 3.13
C PHE A 97 -9.29 24.69 4.26
N HIS A 98 -9.91 25.37 5.21
CA HIS A 98 -10.56 24.74 6.37
C HIS A 98 -11.91 24.12 6.05
N ASP A 99 -12.66 24.71 5.11
CA ASP A 99 -14.00 24.25 4.77
C ASP A 99 -14.17 24.09 3.25
N GLU A 100 -14.18 22.83 2.83
CA GLU A 100 -14.33 22.43 1.43
C GLU A 100 -15.75 22.69 0.88
N THR A 101 -16.75 22.90 1.74
CA THR A 101 -18.10 23.22 1.28
C THR A 101 -18.17 24.58 0.59
N TYR A 102 -17.21 25.48 0.89
CA TYR A 102 -17.11 26.77 0.22
C TYR A 102 -16.95 26.63 -1.30
N PHE A 103 -16.33 25.56 -1.79
CA PHE A 103 -16.20 25.32 -3.23
C PHE A 103 -17.54 25.07 -3.94
N ARG A 104 -18.59 24.66 -3.21
CA ARG A 104 -19.93 24.43 -3.79
C ARG A 104 -20.68 25.73 -4.08
N TYR A 105 -20.41 26.80 -3.33
CA TYR A 105 -21.04 28.10 -3.56
C TYR A 105 -20.46 28.85 -4.76
N TYR A 106 -19.25 28.48 -5.21
CA TYR A 106 -18.64 29.07 -6.40
C TYR A 106 -19.01 28.29 -7.66
N ASN A 107 -19.32 29.04 -8.73
CA ASN A 107 -19.64 28.47 -10.03
C ASN A 107 -18.49 27.58 -10.54
N MET A 108 -18.83 26.46 -11.18
CA MET A 108 -17.88 25.45 -11.68
C MET A 108 -16.88 26.04 -12.69
N GLU A 109 -17.30 27.04 -13.46
CA GLU A 109 -16.46 27.74 -14.45
C GLU A 109 -15.74 28.98 -13.86
N GLY A 110 -15.98 29.31 -12.59
CA GLY A 110 -15.40 30.48 -11.95
C GLY A 110 -13.89 30.35 -11.76
N LYS A 111 -13.17 31.46 -11.96
CA LYS A 111 -11.70 31.53 -11.83
C LYS A 111 -11.20 31.05 -10.45
N ILE A 112 -11.95 31.31 -9.38
CA ILE A 112 -11.62 30.87 -8.01
C ILE A 112 -11.61 29.33 -7.91
N ARG A 113 -12.64 28.67 -8.43
CA ARG A 113 -12.77 27.21 -8.36
C ARG A 113 -11.80 26.50 -9.30
N GLN A 114 -11.56 27.05 -10.50
CA GLN A 114 -10.53 26.53 -11.39
C GLN A 114 -9.12 26.71 -10.81
N GLY A 115 -8.82 27.86 -10.22
CA GLY A 115 -7.54 28.11 -9.53
C GLY A 115 -7.31 27.14 -8.38
N ALA A 116 -8.36 26.84 -7.60
CA ALA A 116 -8.29 25.84 -6.53
C ALA A 116 -8.08 24.42 -7.06
N ILE A 117 -8.75 24.01 -8.14
CA ILE A 117 -8.54 22.68 -8.76
C ILE A 117 -7.09 22.53 -9.24
N ILE A 118 -6.53 23.58 -9.85
CA ILE A 118 -5.14 23.59 -10.32
C ILE A 118 -4.19 23.54 -9.12
N ALA A 119 -4.45 24.32 -8.06
CA ALA A 119 -3.66 24.31 -6.83
C ALA A 119 -3.66 22.93 -6.16
N SER A 120 -4.82 22.30 -5.99
CA SER A 120 -4.94 20.95 -5.43
C SER A 120 -4.22 19.90 -6.27
N SER A 121 -4.33 19.98 -7.61
CA SER A 121 -3.65 19.06 -8.53
C SER A 121 -2.13 19.19 -8.43
N LYS A 122 -1.62 20.42 -8.27
CA LYS A 122 -0.19 20.68 -8.05
C LYS A 122 0.27 20.21 -6.67
N ALA A 123 -0.53 20.41 -5.62
CA ALA A 123 -0.25 19.90 -4.29
C ALA A 123 -0.12 18.37 -4.29
N MET A 124 -1.01 17.68 -5.01
CA MET A 124 -0.99 16.22 -5.13
C MET A 124 0.29 15.69 -5.79
N TRP A 125 0.86 16.42 -6.77
CA TRP A 125 2.15 16.06 -7.37
C TRP A 125 3.31 16.05 -6.36
N TYR A 126 3.30 16.98 -5.40
CA TYR A 126 4.28 17.01 -4.31
C TYR A 126 4.11 15.86 -3.32
N LEU A 127 2.93 15.24 -3.24
CA LEU A 127 2.68 14.05 -2.41
C LEU A 127 3.07 12.76 -3.15
N PHE A 128 2.77 12.66 -4.45
CA PHE A 128 3.08 11.45 -5.22
C PHE A 128 4.57 11.25 -5.46
N THR A 129 5.35 12.31 -5.65
CA THR A 129 6.80 12.20 -5.89
C THR A 129 7.55 11.49 -4.76
N PRO A 130 7.45 11.90 -3.48
CA PRO A 130 8.09 11.19 -2.38
C PRO A 130 7.47 9.81 -2.12
N ALA A 131 6.16 9.65 -2.34
CA ALA A 131 5.50 8.35 -2.22
C ALA A 131 5.98 7.33 -3.27
N LEU A 132 6.32 7.79 -4.47
CA LEU A 132 6.89 6.94 -5.52
C LEU A 132 8.36 6.62 -5.23
N ALA A 133 9.13 7.58 -4.71
CA ALA A 133 10.51 7.37 -4.30
C ALA A 133 10.63 6.30 -3.20
N ILE A 134 9.77 6.34 -2.18
CA ILE A 134 9.79 5.36 -1.08
C ILE A 134 9.38 3.95 -1.55
N CYS A 135 8.63 3.82 -2.65
CA CYS A 135 8.22 2.53 -3.22
C CYS A 135 9.40 1.72 -3.79
N PHE A 136 10.49 2.38 -4.19
CA PHE A 136 11.69 1.67 -4.66
C PHE A 136 12.42 0.92 -3.55
N ILE A 137 12.33 1.39 -2.30
CA ILE A 137 13.00 0.77 -1.16
C ILE A 137 12.51 -0.68 -0.92
N PRO A 138 11.20 -0.96 -0.75
CA PRO A 138 10.72 -2.33 -0.60
C PRO A 138 10.92 -3.18 -1.86
N LEU A 139 10.97 -2.57 -3.05
CA LEU A 139 11.24 -3.29 -4.30
C LEU A 139 12.68 -3.81 -4.35
N ILE A 140 13.65 -3.00 -3.91
CA ILE A 140 15.04 -3.41 -3.75
C ILE A 140 15.15 -4.49 -2.68
N CYS A 141 14.52 -4.32 -1.51
CA CYS A 141 14.51 -5.33 -0.45
C CYS A 141 13.89 -6.66 -0.91
N ALA A 142 12.84 -6.63 -1.75
CA ALA A 142 12.24 -7.83 -2.32
C ALA A 142 13.22 -8.61 -3.22
N CYS A 143 14.12 -7.93 -3.93
CA CYS A 143 15.17 -8.59 -4.71
C CYS A 143 16.19 -9.35 -3.85
N PHE A 144 16.34 -8.99 -2.57
CA PHE A 144 17.23 -9.66 -1.62
C PHE A 144 16.52 -10.71 -0.75
N GLN A 145 15.20 -10.88 -0.89
CA GLN A 145 14.47 -11.86 -0.10
C GLN A 145 14.84 -13.29 -0.54
N THR A 146 15.42 -14.08 0.37
CA THR A 146 15.74 -15.49 0.14
C THR A 146 14.47 -16.30 -0.16
N ASN A 147 14.50 -17.09 -1.23
CA ASN A 147 13.43 -18.01 -1.57
C ASN A 147 13.42 -19.20 -0.60
N PHE A 148 12.44 -19.22 0.30
CA PHE A 148 12.15 -20.41 1.10
C PHE A 148 11.41 -21.43 0.23
N PHE A 149 12.04 -22.56 -0.07
CA PHE A 149 11.42 -23.64 -0.82
C PHE A 149 10.52 -24.44 0.14
N LEU A 150 9.20 -24.29 0.03
CA LEU A 150 8.25 -25.17 0.71
C LEU A 150 8.12 -26.45 -0.11
N GLY A 151 8.61 -27.58 0.43
CA GLY A 151 8.19 -28.91 -0.03
C GLY A 151 6.77 -29.23 0.46
N ASP A 152 6.43 -30.51 0.65
CA ASP A 152 5.13 -30.95 1.21
C ASP A 152 4.89 -30.53 2.69
N THR A 153 5.76 -29.72 3.27
CA THR A 153 5.63 -29.15 4.62
C THR A 153 5.16 -27.69 4.50
N GLN A 154 4.11 -27.33 5.23
CA GLN A 154 3.55 -25.96 5.24
C GLN A 154 4.46 -24.93 5.93
N ASN A 155 5.64 -25.36 6.38
CA ASN A 155 6.62 -24.58 7.10
C ASN A 155 8.02 -25.09 6.75
N ALA A 156 8.99 -24.21 6.53
CA ALA A 156 10.38 -24.60 6.29
C ALA A 156 11.09 -25.02 7.59
N VAL A 157 10.53 -24.64 8.74
CA VAL A 157 11.10 -24.83 10.08
C VAL A 157 10.10 -25.54 10.99
N ASP A 158 9.58 -26.68 10.53
CA ASP A 158 8.70 -27.50 11.36
C ASP A 158 9.52 -28.42 12.27
N VAL A 159 9.63 -28.05 13.55
CA VAL A 159 10.41 -28.79 14.56
C VAL A 159 9.88 -30.21 14.74
N ALA A 160 8.57 -30.43 14.53
CA ALA A 160 7.95 -31.75 14.58
C ALA A 160 8.36 -32.62 13.38
N ALA A 161 8.44 -32.05 12.18
CA ALA A 161 8.89 -32.77 10.98
C ALA A 161 10.40 -33.07 11.03
N ILE A 162 11.22 -32.18 11.62
CA ILE A 162 12.65 -32.42 11.83
C ILE A 162 12.87 -33.53 12.87
N ALA A 163 12.13 -33.51 13.99
CA ALA A 163 12.18 -34.55 15.01
C ALA A 163 11.67 -35.92 14.49
N GLU A 164 10.63 -35.94 13.66
CA GLU A 164 10.13 -37.16 12.99
C GLU A 164 11.17 -37.72 12.00
N LYS A 165 11.89 -36.86 11.28
CA LYS A 165 12.93 -37.25 10.32
C LYS A 165 14.20 -37.80 11.00
N GLU A 166 14.53 -37.32 12.21
CA GLU A 166 15.61 -37.88 13.03
C GLU A 166 15.22 -39.23 13.67
N GLN A 167 13.96 -39.41 14.07
CA GLN A 167 13.51 -40.67 14.67
C GLN A 167 13.26 -41.80 13.65
N HIS A 168 12.86 -41.46 12.41
CA HIS A 168 12.59 -42.45 11.36
C HIS A 168 13.08 -41.99 9.98
N PRO A 169 14.31 -42.36 9.56
CA PRO A 169 14.79 -42.08 8.22
C PRO A 169 14.01 -42.95 7.21
N ASP A 170 13.11 -42.30 6.48
CA ASP A 170 12.30 -42.83 5.36
C ASP A 170 11.17 -43.82 5.71
N LYS A 171 9.98 -43.26 6.00
CA LYS A 171 8.69 -43.95 5.86
C LYS A 171 7.75 -43.28 4.83
N ARG A 172 8.25 -42.38 3.97
CA ARG A 172 7.40 -41.63 3.02
C ARG A 172 7.62 -42.04 1.55
N SER A 173 8.36 -43.10 1.26
CA SER A 173 8.38 -43.64 -0.11
C SER A 173 7.04 -44.31 -0.44
N TRP A 174 6.36 -43.81 -1.48
CA TRP A 174 5.09 -44.32 -2.01
C TRP A 174 5.08 -45.84 -2.28
N LYS A 175 6.27 -46.44 -2.44
CA LYS A 175 6.48 -47.88 -2.61
C LYS A 175 6.01 -48.68 -1.39
N TYR A 176 6.12 -48.14 -0.17
CA TYR A 176 5.67 -48.82 1.06
C TYR A 176 4.14 -48.88 1.19
N ARG A 177 3.43 -47.84 0.73
CA ARG A 177 1.95 -47.80 0.73
C ARG A 177 1.35 -48.69 -0.36
N PHE A 178 2.06 -48.87 -1.47
CA PHE A 178 1.61 -49.70 -2.59
C PHE A 178 1.95 -51.18 -2.41
N PHE A 179 3.09 -51.51 -1.78
CA PHE A 179 3.53 -52.90 -1.58
C PHE A 179 3.19 -53.52 -0.22
N GLY A 180 2.49 -52.81 0.68
CA GLY A 180 1.84 -53.40 1.85
C GLY A 180 2.72 -54.32 2.71
N LEU A 181 3.99 -53.96 2.94
CA LEU A 181 4.92 -54.74 3.73
C LEU A 181 5.24 -54.01 5.05
N GLY A 182 4.61 -54.51 6.12
CA GLY A 182 4.69 -54.04 7.51
C GLY A 182 3.29 -53.80 8.10
N ALA A 183 2.39 -54.79 8.11
CA ALA A 183 2.25 -55.90 9.08
C ALA A 183 1.86 -55.44 10.50
N THR A 184 0.72 -55.97 10.97
CA THR A 184 0.32 -56.30 12.36
C THR A 184 0.95 -55.54 13.51
#